data_AF-A0A0D6MLW4-F1
#
_entry.id   AF-A0A0D6MLW4-F1
#
_cell.length_a   1.000
_cell.length_b   1.000
_cell.length_c   1.000
_cell.angle_alpha   90.00
_cell.angle_beta   90.00
_cell.angle_gamma   90.00
#
_symmetry.space_group_name_H-M   'P 1'
#
loop_
_entity.id
_entity.type
_entity.pdbx_description
1 polymer ?
#
loop_
_entity_poly.entity_id
_entity_poly.type
_entity_poly.pdbx_seq_one_letter_code
_entity_poly.pdbx_strand_id
1 'polypeptide(L)'
;MIGLVLVTHGPLGNALRDAAEHVVGPQTQLACVSIDATDDPERRHADLAQALGEVDTGDGALLLTDMFGSTPANLALSFRDGTHVEVLSGVNVPMLVKLAKARPLCGFADCIDRAIAAGRKYLHAACDVPESCLAGARPYREHMLRAASPPHSDQGCC
;
A
#
# COMPACT_ATOMS: atom_id res chain seq x y z
N MET A 1 -15.51 -4.64 -12.19
CA MET A 1 -14.91 -3.81 -11.12
C MET A 1 -13.55 -3.37 -11.63
N ILE A 2 -13.07 -2.18 -11.25
CA ILE A 2 -11.73 -1.70 -11.67
C ILE A 2 -10.67 -2.67 -11.13
N GLY A 3 -9.72 -3.17 -11.92
CA GLY A 3 -8.63 -4.06 -11.49
C GLY A 3 -7.46 -3.31 -10.83
N LEU A 4 -6.62 -4.01 -10.05
CA LEU A 4 -5.40 -3.45 -9.45
C LEU A 4 -4.19 -4.32 -9.74
N VAL A 5 -3.07 -3.70 -10.11
CA VAL A 5 -1.76 -4.38 -10.15
C VAL A 5 -0.75 -3.57 -9.36
N LEU A 6 -0.15 -4.18 -8.34
CA LEU A 6 0.98 -3.60 -7.61
C LEU A 6 2.26 -3.87 -8.39
N VAL A 7 2.96 -2.81 -8.81
CA VAL A 7 4.21 -2.90 -9.57
C VAL A 7 5.32 -2.23 -8.73
N THR A 8 6.11 -3.02 -8.01
CA THR A 8 7.02 -2.52 -6.96
C THR A 8 8.36 -3.23 -6.97
N HIS A 9 9.36 -2.67 -6.29
CA HIS A 9 10.61 -3.38 -6.08
C HIS A 9 10.45 -4.57 -5.12
N GLY A 10 11.09 -5.68 -5.46
CA GLY A 10 11.18 -6.87 -4.61
C GLY A 10 9.82 -7.28 -4.00
N PRO A 11 9.75 -7.65 -2.71
CA PRO A 11 8.54 -8.19 -2.09
C PRO A 11 7.52 -7.12 -1.64
N LEU A 12 7.79 -5.83 -1.86
CA LEU A 12 6.99 -4.74 -1.27
C LEU A 12 5.50 -4.82 -1.62
N GLY A 13 5.17 -5.08 -2.89
CA GLY A 13 3.78 -5.21 -3.34
C GLY A 13 3.02 -6.31 -2.61
N ASN A 14 3.63 -7.49 -2.42
CA ASN A 14 3.00 -8.57 -1.65
C ASN A 14 2.76 -8.15 -0.19
N ALA A 15 3.75 -7.52 0.45
CA ALA A 15 3.59 -7.05 1.83
C ALA A 15 2.49 -5.98 1.97
N LEU A 16 2.37 -5.08 0.99
CA LEU A 16 1.30 -4.07 0.96
C LEU A 16 -0.07 -4.70 0.75
N ARG A 17 -0.19 -5.69 -0.14
CA ARG A 17 -1.41 -6.49 -0.30
C ARG A 17 -1.79 -7.14 1.01
N ASP A 18 -0.87 -7.87 1.64
CA ASP A 18 -1.15 -8.61 2.87
C ASP A 18 -1.60 -7.67 4.00
N ALA A 19 -0.96 -6.50 4.13
CA ALA A 19 -1.36 -5.46 5.09
C ALA A 19 -2.76 -4.90 4.79
N ALA A 20 -3.11 -4.68 3.52
CA ALA A 20 -4.44 -4.21 3.15
C ALA A 20 -5.50 -5.30 3.41
N GLU A 21 -5.25 -6.55 3.00
CA GLU A 21 -6.15 -7.68 3.19
C GLU A 21 -6.38 -8.03 4.66
N HIS A 22 -5.39 -7.79 5.52
CA HIS A 22 -5.58 -7.87 6.96
C HIS A 22 -6.68 -6.90 7.47
N VAL A 23 -6.83 -5.74 6.83
CA VAL A 23 -7.80 -4.70 7.22
C VAL A 23 -9.16 -4.87 6.54
N VAL A 24 -9.17 -5.21 5.25
CA VAL A 24 -10.40 -5.24 4.42
C VAL A 24 -10.84 -6.64 3.99
N GLY A 25 -10.11 -7.68 4.38
CA GLY A 25 -10.29 -9.05 3.92
C GLY A 25 -9.66 -9.31 2.55
N PRO A 26 -9.65 -10.59 2.09
CA PRO A 26 -9.08 -10.98 0.81
C PRO A 26 -9.66 -10.19 -0.36
N GLN A 27 -8.82 -9.82 -1.33
CA GLN A 27 -9.21 -9.01 -2.48
C GLN A 27 -9.17 -9.80 -3.78
N THR A 28 -10.17 -9.59 -4.63
CA THR A 28 -10.19 -10.10 -6.01
C THR A 28 -9.71 -9.02 -6.99
N GLN A 29 -9.28 -9.45 -8.18
CA GLN A 29 -8.74 -8.55 -9.22
C GLN A 29 -7.63 -7.65 -8.66
N LEU A 30 -6.70 -8.26 -7.92
CA LEU A 30 -5.51 -7.64 -7.36
C LEU A 30 -4.31 -8.56 -7.61
N ALA A 31 -3.39 -8.11 -8.44
CA ALA A 31 -2.15 -8.83 -8.76
C ALA A 31 -0.93 -8.07 -8.23
N CYS A 32 0.20 -8.75 -8.10
CA CYS A 32 1.49 -8.17 -7.73
C CYS A 32 2.55 -8.59 -8.74
N VAL A 33 3.28 -7.62 -9.28
CA VAL A 33 4.44 -7.81 -10.15
C VAL A 33 5.65 -7.18 -9.45
N SER A 34 6.55 -8.04 -9.01
CA SER A 34 7.82 -7.64 -8.41
C SER A 34 8.87 -7.43 -9.50
N ILE A 35 9.63 -6.34 -9.36
CA ILE A 35 10.75 -5.99 -10.24
C ILE A 35 12.04 -5.95 -9.41
N ASP A 36 13.02 -6.75 -9.82
CA ASP A 36 14.36 -6.78 -9.25
C ASP A 36 15.38 -6.15 -10.22
N ALA A 37 16.52 -5.70 -9.68
CA ALA A 37 17.53 -4.96 -10.46
C ALA A 37 18.18 -5.78 -11.59
N THR A 38 18.14 -7.11 -11.49
CA THR A 38 18.71 -8.05 -12.47
C THR A 38 17.67 -8.63 -13.41
N ASP A 39 16.41 -8.19 -13.32
CA ASP A 39 15.35 -8.73 -14.16
C ASP A 39 15.50 -8.33 -15.62
N ASP A 40 15.10 -9.24 -16.50
CA ASP A 40 14.92 -8.98 -17.92
C ASP A 40 13.68 -8.08 -18.13
N PRO A 41 13.84 -6.87 -18.70
CA PRO A 41 12.75 -5.94 -18.94
C PRO A 41 11.62 -6.52 -19.83
N GLU A 42 11.97 -7.31 -20.85
CA GLU A 42 10.97 -7.88 -21.77
C GLU A 42 10.08 -8.89 -21.06
N ARG A 43 10.69 -9.75 -20.25
CA ARG A 43 9.96 -10.68 -19.40
C ARG A 43 9.05 -9.95 -18.40
N ARG A 44 9.56 -8.92 -17.71
CA ARG A 44 8.72 -8.15 -16.75
C ARG A 44 7.57 -7.44 -17.45
N HIS A 45 7.78 -6.96 -18.67
CA HIS A 45 6.72 -6.40 -19.50
C HIS A 45 5.65 -7.43 -19.84
N ALA A 46 6.03 -8.64 -20.23
CA ALA A 46 5.08 -9.74 -20.47
C ALA A 46 4.29 -10.12 -19.21
N ASP A 47 4.97 -10.24 -18.07
CA ASP A 47 4.33 -10.55 -16.78
C ASP A 47 3.31 -9.47 -16.37
N LEU A 48 3.64 -8.19 -16.58
CA LEU A 48 2.71 -7.08 -16.31
C LEU A 48 1.52 -7.09 -17.27
N ALA A 49 1.74 -7.35 -18.57
CA ALA A 49 0.67 -7.48 -19.55
C ALA A 49 -0.31 -8.61 -19.19
N GLN A 50 0.22 -9.75 -18.75
CA GLN A 50 -0.59 -10.86 -18.27
C GLN A 50 -1.38 -10.46 -17.01
N ALA A 51 -0.73 -9.89 -16.00
CA ALA A 51 -1.38 -9.48 -14.76
C ALA A 51 -2.50 -8.45 -15.01
N LEU A 52 -2.28 -7.50 -15.93
CA LEU A 52 -3.30 -6.55 -16.38
C LEU A 52 -4.52 -7.28 -16.99
N GLY A 53 -4.29 -8.22 -17.90
CA GLY A 53 -5.36 -9.01 -18.53
C GLY A 53 -6.13 -9.90 -17.56
N GLU A 54 -5.52 -10.31 -16.44
CA GLU A 54 -6.18 -11.10 -15.39
C GLU A 54 -7.09 -10.24 -14.48
N VAL A 55 -6.72 -9.00 -14.21
CA VAL A 55 -7.46 -8.14 -13.27
C VAL A 55 -8.47 -7.22 -13.95
N ASP A 56 -8.24 -6.84 -15.20
CA ASP A 56 -9.16 -6.00 -15.94
C ASP A 56 -10.31 -6.81 -16.54
N THR A 57 -11.51 -6.57 -16.02
CA THR A 57 -12.74 -7.26 -16.45
C THR A 57 -13.70 -6.33 -17.23
N GLY A 58 -13.20 -5.17 -17.69
CA GLY A 58 -13.96 -4.22 -18.53
C GLY A 58 -14.21 -2.86 -17.89
N ASP A 59 -13.86 -2.66 -16.62
CA ASP A 59 -13.98 -1.36 -15.93
C ASP A 59 -12.63 -0.62 -15.79
N GLY A 60 -11.56 -1.15 -16.38
CA GLY A 60 -10.22 -0.57 -16.34
C GLY A 60 -9.35 -1.14 -15.23
N ALA A 61 -8.09 -0.71 -15.18
CA ALA A 61 -7.12 -1.13 -14.18
C ALA A 61 -6.24 0.02 -13.67
N LEU A 62 -5.87 -0.04 -12.40
CA LEU A 62 -4.88 0.86 -11.81
C LEU A 62 -3.57 0.11 -11.57
N LEU A 63 -2.48 0.66 -12.10
CA LEU A 63 -1.12 0.22 -11.82
C LEU A 63 -0.56 1.04 -10.66
N LEU A 64 -0.22 0.39 -9.55
CA LEU A 64 0.16 1.04 -8.30
C LEU A 64 1.65 0.84 -8.04
N THR A 65 2.43 1.91 -8.07
CA THR A 65 3.90 1.84 -7.91
C THR A 65 4.37 2.45 -6.60
N ASP A 66 5.50 1.97 -6.10
CA ASP A 66 6.09 2.41 -4.84
C ASP A 66 6.64 3.84 -4.89
N MET A 67 7.32 4.20 -5.98
CA MET A 67 7.97 5.49 -6.17
C MET A 67 7.83 5.94 -7.63
N PHE A 68 7.68 7.24 -7.86
CA PHE A 68 7.70 7.82 -9.20
C PHE A 68 9.12 7.81 -9.79
N GLY A 69 9.24 7.57 -11.10
CA GLY A 69 10.53 7.57 -11.80
C GLY A 69 11.39 6.33 -11.56
N SER A 70 10.86 5.30 -10.90
CA SER A 70 11.53 4.02 -10.71
C SER A 70 11.39 3.10 -11.92
N THR A 71 12.18 2.02 -12.00
CA THR A 71 12.01 0.96 -13.02
C THR A 71 10.59 0.38 -13.01
N PRO A 72 10.00 -0.01 -11.84
CA PRO A 72 8.59 -0.36 -11.74
C PRO A 72 7.64 0.70 -12.32
N ALA A 73 7.85 1.98 -12.00
CA ALA A 73 6.99 3.05 -12.47
C ALA A 73 7.11 3.28 -13.98
N ASN A 74 8.32 3.26 -14.54
CA ASN A 74 8.53 3.42 -15.97
C ASN A 74 7.92 2.25 -16.76
N LEU A 75 8.04 1.02 -16.23
CA LEU A 75 7.38 -0.14 -16.80
C LEU A 75 5.85 0.02 -16.74
N ALA A 76 5.28 0.42 -15.61
CA ALA A 76 3.85 0.64 -15.51
C ALA A 76 3.35 1.74 -16.47
N LEU A 77 4.12 2.83 -16.63
CA LEU A 77 3.79 3.93 -17.51
C LEU A 77 3.75 3.53 -18.99
N SER A 78 4.45 2.48 -19.42
CA SER A 78 4.37 2.00 -20.81
C SER A 78 3.02 1.37 -21.16
N PHE A 79 2.20 1.03 -20.16
CA PHE A 79 0.85 0.47 -20.32
C PHE A 79 -0.26 1.51 -20.16
N ARG A 80 0.08 2.75 -19.77
CA ARG A 80 -0.91 3.80 -19.55
C ARG A 80 -1.52 4.24 -20.88
N ASP A 81 -2.85 4.18 -20.96
CA ASP A 81 -3.60 4.74 -22.10
C ASP A 81 -4.41 6.00 -21.74
N GLY A 82 -4.50 6.33 -20.43
CA GLY A 82 -5.18 7.52 -19.93
C GLY A 82 -6.71 7.46 -19.98
N THR A 83 -7.30 6.35 -20.40
CA THR A 83 -8.76 6.14 -20.46
C THR A 83 -9.23 4.94 -19.66
N HIS A 84 -8.44 3.87 -19.67
CA HIS A 84 -8.80 2.55 -19.13
C HIS A 84 -7.71 2.01 -18.18
N VAL A 85 -6.46 2.41 -18.41
CA VAL A 85 -5.31 2.11 -17.56
C VAL A 85 -4.66 3.40 -17.08
N GLU A 86 -4.48 3.51 -15.76
CA GLU A 86 -3.81 4.64 -15.12
C GLU A 86 -2.79 4.18 -14.07
N VAL A 87 -1.75 4.98 -13.87
CA VAL A 87 -0.63 4.69 -12.96
C VAL A 87 -0.66 5.64 -11.78
N LEU A 88 -0.68 5.08 -10.55
CA LEU A 88 -0.56 5.85 -9.31
C LEU A 88 0.74 5.46 -8.59
N SER A 89 1.62 6.43 -8.41
CA SER A 89 2.86 6.25 -7.64
C SER A 89 2.70 6.61 -6.16
N GLY A 90 3.59 6.07 -5.32
CA GLY A 90 3.55 6.31 -3.88
C GLY A 90 2.49 5.49 -3.16
N VAL A 91 2.23 4.26 -3.63
CA VAL A 91 1.22 3.39 -3.03
C VAL A 91 1.51 3.16 -1.54
N ASN A 92 0.46 3.25 -0.74
CA ASN A 92 0.51 2.98 0.69
C ASN A 92 -0.76 2.25 1.15
N VAL A 93 -0.75 1.72 2.38
CA VAL A 93 -1.88 0.94 2.92
C VAL A 93 -3.21 1.73 2.92
N PRO A 94 -3.26 3.01 3.35
CA PRO A 94 -4.49 3.82 3.28
C PRO A 94 -5.10 3.93 1.88
N MET A 95 -4.26 4.10 0.86
CA MET A 95 -4.68 4.11 -0.54
C MET A 95 -5.33 2.77 -0.93
N LEU A 96 -4.69 1.64 -0.59
CA LEU A 96 -5.22 0.30 -0.88
C LEU A 96 -6.54 0.00 -0.16
N VAL A 97 -6.63 0.33 1.13
CA VAL A 97 -7.86 0.19 1.92
C VAL A 97 -8.98 1.04 1.31
N LYS A 98 -8.67 2.23 0.80
CA LYS A 98 -9.66 3.07 0.14
C LYS A 98 -10.10 2.47 -1.20
N LEU A 99 -9.16 2.00 -2.02
CA LEU A 99 -9.43 1.37 -3.30
C LEU A 99 -10.32 0.13 -3.13
N ALA A 100 -10.01 -0.75 -2.20
CA ALA A 100 -10.82 -1.94 -1.90
C ALA A 100 -12.30 -1.61 -1.63
N LYS A 101 -12.56 -0.48 -0.97
CA LYS A 101 -13.92 -0.02 -0.65
C LYS A 101 -14.57 0.80 -1.77
N ALA A 102 -13.79 1.47 -2.61
CA ALA A 102 -14.29 2.43 -3.60
C ALA A 102 -14.51 1.81 -4.98
N ARG A 103 -13.63 0.89 -5.42
CA ARG A 103 -13.71 0.22 -6.73
C ARG A 103 -15.08 -0.41 -7.06
N PRO A 104 -15.86 -0.95 -6.09
CA PRO A 104 -17.20 -1.48 -6.37
C PRO A 104 -18.30 -0.42 -6.49
N LEU A 105 -18.02 0.84 -6.11
CA LEU A 105 -19.04 1.86 -5.86
C LEU A 105 -18.93 3.11 -6.74
N CYS A 106 -17.82 3.28 -7.47
CA CYS A 106 -17.56 4.50 -8.23
C CYS A 106 -16.87 4.22 -9.56
N GLY A 107 -16.99 5.17 -10.49
CA GLY A 107 -16.30 5.12 -11.78
C GLY A 107 -14.80 5.36 -11.67
N PHE A 108 -14.08 5.06 -12.75
CA PHE A 108 -12.61 5.06 -12.81
C PHE A 108 -11.96 6.34 -12.26
N ALA A 109 -12.39 7.51 -12.74
CA ALA A 109 -11.84 8.80 -12.30
C ALA A 109 -12.09 9.10 -10.81
N ASP A 110 -13.31 8.87 -10.30
CA ASP A 110 -13.63 9.08 -8.88
C ASP A 110 -12.84 8.10 -7.99
N CYS A 111 -12.57 6.89 -8.48
CA CYS A 111 -11.75 5.91 -7.77
C CYS A 111 -10.30 6.41 -7.61
N ILE A 112 -9.73 7.00 -8.65
CA ILE A 112 -8.39 7.61 -8.63
C ILE A 112 -8.33 8.76 -7.60
N ASP A 113 -9.25 9.71 -7.68
CA ASP A 113 -9.27 10.87 -6.78
C ASP A 113 -9.39 10.45 -5.32
N ARG A 114 -10.26 9.48 -5.04
CA ARG A 114 -10.43 8.91 -3.69
C ARG A 114 -9.17 8.22 -3.19
N ALA A 115 -8.50 7.45 -4.05
CA ALA A 115 -7.28 6.74 -3.71
C ALA A 115 -6.16 7.72 -3.35
N ILE A 116 -5.92 8.74 -4.20
CA ILE A 116 -4.91 9.78 -3.95
C ILE A 116 -5.23 10.55 -2.67
N ALA A 117 -6.49 10.97 -2.50
CA ALA A 117 -6.91 11.70 -1.30
C ALA A 117 -6.68 10.87 -0.02
N ALA A 118 -7.01 9.58 -0.04
CA ALA A 118 -6.76 8.69 1.09
C ALA A 118 -5.27 8.46 1.34
N GLY A 119 -4.48 8.24 0.29
CA GLY A 119 -3.02 8.08 0.41
C GLY A 119 -2.37 9.29 1.07
N ARG A 120 -2.75 10.50 0.64
CA ARG A 120 -2.23 11.77 1.19
C ARG A 120 -2.74 12.07 2.59
N LYS A 121 -4.01 11.77 2.88
CA LYS A 121 -4.65 12.07 4.18
C LYS A 121 -3.93 11.43 5.36
N TYR A 122 -3.21 10.33 5.16
CA TYR A 122 -2.52 9.60 6.23
C TYR A 122 -1.02 9.90 6.31
N LEU A 123 -0.51 10.86 5.52
CA LEU A 123 0.86 11.34 5.64
C LEU A 123 0.90 12.47 6.66
N HIS A 124 1.43 12.19 7.85
CA HIS A 124 1.58 13.16 8.93
C HIS A 124 2.99 13.07 9.52
N ALA A 125 3.61 14.21 9.81
CA ALA A 125 4.66 14.26 10.80
C ALA A 125 4.02 14.27 12.19
N ALA A 126 4.58 13.54 13.16
CA ALA A 126 4.01 13.48 14.51
C ALA A 126 3.92 14.86 15.17
N CYS A 127 4.80 15.80 14.80
CA CYS A 127 4.75 17.20 15.27
C CYS A 127 3.50 17.97 14.82
N ASP A 128 2.84 17.52 13.75
CA ASP A 128 1.66 18.15 13.18
C ASP A 128 0.35 17.47 13.67
N VAL A 129 0.47 16.43 14.49
CA VAL A 129 -0.66 15.67 15.02
C VAL A 129 -0.98 16.20 16.43
N PRO A 130 -2.25 16.55 16.73
CA PRO A 130 -2.63 16.99 18.07
C PRO A 130 -2.26 15.96 19.15
N GLU A 131 -1.76 16.41 20.31
CA GLU A 131 -1.35 15.52 21.41
C GLU A 131 -2.48 14.57 21.85
N SER A 132 -3.74 15.01 21.75
CA SER A 132 -4.91 14.17 22.02
C SER A 132 -4.99 12.92 21.13
N CYS A 133 -4.47 12.98 19.91
CA CYS A 133 -4.38 11.86 18.99
C CYS A 133 -3.13 10.99 19.25
N LEU A 134 -2.13 11.51 19.96
CA LEU A 134 -0.90 10.81 20.35
C LEU A 134 -1.02 10.13 21.72
N ALA A 135 -2.07 10.40 22.49
CA ALA A 135 -2.25 9.92 23.88
C ALA A 135 -2.20 8.38 24.06
N GLY A 136 -2.35 7.60 22.97
CA GLY A 136 -2.16 6.14 22.99
C GLY A 136 -0.71 5.68 22.79
N ALA A 137 0.17 6.54 22.28
CA ALA A 137 1.58 6.27 22.04
C ALA A 137 2.40 6.63 23.27
N ARG A 138 2.80 5.63 24.07
CA ARG A 138 3.75 5.87 25.17
C ARG A 138 5.15 6.10 24.62
N PRO A 139 5.90 7.12 25.09
CA PRO A 139 7.29 7.29 24.72
C PRO A 139 8.10 6.04 25.05
N TYR A 140 8.87 5.53 24.08
CA TYR A 140 9.71 4.33 24.26
C TYR A 140 10.65 4.42 25.49
N ARG A 141 11.09 5.64 25.84
CA ARG A 141 11.90 5.91 27.04
C ARG A 141 11.23 5.51 28.35
N GLU A 142 9.91 5.66 28.47
CA GLU A 142 9.16 5.28 29.68
C GLU A 142 9.04 3.75 29.82
N HIS A 143 9.00 3.02 28.70
CA HIS A 143 9.04 1.56 28.69
C HIS A 143 10.39 1.02 29.18
N MET A 144 11.50 1.63 28.77
CA MET A 144 12.85 1.23 29.21
C MET A 144 13.10 1.46 30.71
N LEU A 145 12.62 2.57 31.27
CA LEU A 145 12.79 2.90 32.69
C LEU A 145 12.05 1.92 33.62
N ARG A 146 10.89 1.39 33.18
CA ARG A 146 10.16 0.34 33.92
C ARG A 146 10.77 -1.04 33.74
N ALA A 147 11.25 -1.40 32.55
CA ALA A 147 11.93 -2.67 32.32
C ALA A 147 13.28 -2.77 33.06
N ALA A 148 13.89 -1.64 33.40
CA ALA A 148 15.12 -1.56 34.20
C ALA A 148 14.89 -1.54 35.72
N SER A 149 13.63 -1.51 36.19
CA SER A 149 13.32 -1.65 37.62
C SER A 149 13.41 -3.13 38.00
N PRO A 150 14.26 -3.52 38.98
CA PRO A 150 14.34 -4.92 39.39
C PRO A 150 12.97 -5.38 39.91
N PRO A 151 12.60 -6.66 39.74
CA PRO A 151 11.39 -7.18 40.36
C PRO A 151 11.51 -6.93 41.87
N HIS A 152 10.55 -6.21 42.45
CA HIS A 152 10.46 -6.04 43.89
C HIS A 152 10.53 -7.44 44.52
N SER A 153 11.64 -7.71 45.21
CA SER A 153 11.77 -8.85 46.10
C SER A 153 10.80 -8.61 47.24
N ASP A 154 9.60 -9.16 47.11
CA ASP A 154 8.63 -9.27 48.18
C ASP A 154 9.18 -10.29 49.19
N GLN A 155 10.09 -9.82 50.04
CA GLN A 155 10.42 -10.45 51.31
C GLN A 155 9.63 -9.71 52.38
N GLY A 156 8.65 -10.37 52.99
CA GLY A 156 8.02 -9.85 54.19
C GLY A 156 6.77 -10.57 54.68
N CYS A 157 6.99 -11.71 55.33
CA CYS A 157 6.21 -12.16 56.51
C CYS A 157 4.77 -12.70 56.26
N CYS A 158 4.62 -14.03 56.24
CA CYS A 158 4.28 -14.84 57.43
C CYS A 158 4.76 -16.29 57.22
#